data_AF-A0A8X6F175-F1
#
_entry.id   AF-A0A8X6F175-F1
#
_cell.length_a   1.000
_cell.length_b   1.000
_cell.length_c   1.000
_cell.angle_alpha   90.00
_cell.angle_beta   90.00
_cell.angle_gamma   90.00
#
_symmetry.space_group_name_H-M   'P 1'
#
loop_
_entity.id
_entity.type
_entity.pdbx_description
1 polymer ?
#
loop_
_entity_poly.entity_id
_entity_poly.type
_entity_poly.pdbx_seq_one_letter_code
_entity_poly.pdbx_strand_id
1 'polypeptide(L)'
;MEQSLLLFREVELRAPDVYSRILHIIRPHRIESIIRLFGGHLKRNVPDLNIFNTYRTNIPELLLSFVQASRKNFPEPGDAFGIQLTCRITKNDTQSTLDSKHLGSREQCVQYNVVKSLQYEIQLFSTSAHIFELATKRTFSSVLVRNYTVKELLHRLPEAGYLERGQPFNKCRDGRGRYFYVSTFKYILVKDKHWIRIVFCFLRDLNYLLRYLDATRIVAFTDIKYVFKKCGILCHFFNLLQLVLFQRFNNERDIVTVCKYQCKSGQPLPLNRDGLARNSERSPLEVLSFEAPKKNFVRFSTMQPSPTYPVQTSADKIFFGQQFNEGTGYHFALLPASKQTPVAGAL
;
A
#
# COMPACT_ATOMS: atom_id res chain seq x y z
N MET A 1 -5.67 -19.16 19.83
CA MET A 1 -5.44 -17.81 20.39
C MET A 1 -3.95 -17.52 20.29
N GLU A 2 -3.52 -16.39 19.69
CA GLU A 2 -2.08 -16.12 19.51
C GLU A 2 -1.38 -16.01 20.88
N GLN A 3 -0.28 -16.73 21.10
CA GLN A 3 0.46 -16.76 22.37
C GLN A 3 0.95 -15.37 22.81
N SER A 4 1.18 -14.46 21.86
CA SER A 4 1.44 -13.04 22.14
C SER A 4 0.29 -12.34 22.86
N LEU A 5 -0.96 -12.64 22.52
CA LEU A 5 -2.13 -12.09 23.21
C LEU A 5 -2.20 -12.57 24.67
N LEU A 6 -1.84 -13.84 24.91
CA LEU A 6 -1.81 -14.40 26.27
C LEU A 6 -0.75 -13.72 27.13
N LEU A 7 0.44 -13.45 26.58
CA LEU A 7 1.49 -12.71 27.29
C LEU A 7 1.10 -11.26 27.59
N PHE A 8 0.40 -10.59 26.67
CA PHE A 8 -0.12 -9.23 26.92
C PHE A 8 -1.20 -9.21 28.01
N ARG A 9 -2.11 -10.19 28.02
CA ARG A 9 -3.12 -10.35 29.09
C ARG A 9 -2.48 -10.67 30.44
N GLU A 10 -1.43 -11.48 30.45
CA GLU A 10 -0.67 -11.79 31.67
C GLU A 10 -0.05 -10.53 32.28
N VAL A 11 0.50 -9.63 31.45
CA VAL A 11 1.05 -8.34 31.91
C VAL A 11 -0.04 -7.38 32.37
N GLU A 12 -1.18 -7.33 31.66
CA GLU A 12 -2.36 -6.56 32.08
C GLU A 12 -2.84 -6.95 33.49
N LEU A 13 -2.82 -8.24 33.81
CA LEU A 13 -3.27 -8.78 35.10
C LEU A 13 -2.22 -8.65 36.21
N ARG A 14 -0.94 -8.91 35.92
CA ARG A 14 0.12 -8.96 36.94
C ARG A 14 0.85 -7.63 37.17
N ALA A 15 0.94 -6.78 36.16
CA ALA A 15 1.69 -5.52 36.19
C ALA A 15 0.91 -4.43 35.43
N PRO A 16 -0.25 -4.00 35.97
CA PRO A 16 -1.18 -3.07 35.29
C PRO A 16 -0.55 -1.69 35.03
N ASP A 17 0.40 -1.28 35.85
CA ASP A 17 1.23 -0.08 35.71
C ASP A 17 2.18 -0.18 34.49
N VAL A 18 2.85 -1.33 34.31
CA VAL A 18 3.67 -1.61 33.12
C VAL A 18 2.78 -1.71 31.88
N TYR A 19 1.64 -2.37 31.98
CA TYR A 19 0.65 -2.42 30.90
C TYR A 19 0.14 -1.02 30.52
N SER A 20 -0.12 -0.16 31.50
CA SER A 20 -0.51 1.24 31.26
C SER A 20 0.60 2.03 30.57
N ARG A 21 1.87 1.81 30.93
CA ARG A 21 3.02 2.39 30.23
C ARG A 21 3.15 1.88 28.80
N ILE A 22 2.92 0.58 28.58
CA ILE A 22 2.84 0.00 27.23
C ILE A 22 1.72 0.68 26.44
N LEU A 23 0.51 0.77 26.99
CA LEU A 23 -0.63 1.45 26.37
C LEU A 23 -0.32 2.93 26.06
N HIS A 24 0.42 3.60 26.93
CA HIS A 24 0.85 4.98 26.70
C HIS A 24 1.87 5.08 25.56
N ILE A 25 2.87 4.20 25.51
CA ILE A 25 3.88 4.17 24.45
C ILE A 25 3.26 3.85 23.08
N ILE A 26 2.22 3.02 23.04
CA ILE A 26 1.58 2.63 21.79
C ILE A 26 0.52 3.62 21.31
N ARG A 27 0.05 4.59 22.10
CA ARG A 27 -0.98 5.55 21.64
C ARG A 27 -0.45 6.35 20.43
N PRO A 28 -1.24 6.44 19.33
CA PRO A 28 -2.66 6.15 19.18
C PRO A 28 -2.95 4.77 18.54
N HIS A 29 -1.95 3.89 18.46
CA HIS A 29 -2.02 2.62 17.76
C HIS A 29 -2.82 1.58 18.56
N ARG A 30 -3.46 0.68 17.80
CA ARG A 30 -4.20 -0.48 18.31
C ARG A 30 -3.23 -1.53 18.86
N ILE A 31 -3.45 -1.98 20.10
CA ILE A 31 -2.61 -2.99 20.78
C ILE A 31 -2.50 -4.29 19.98
N GLU A 32 -3.54 -4.63 19.22
CA GLU A 32 -3.59 -5.79 18.31
C GLU A 32 -2.47 -5.74 17.25
N SER A 33 -2.05 -4.55 16.82
CA SER A 33 -0.97 -4.38 15.85
C SER A 33 0.39 -4.75 16.44
N ILE A 34 0.60 -4.41 17.72
CA ILE A 34 1.79 -4.76 18.50
C ILE A 34 1.79 -6.27 18.79
N ILE A 35 0.66 -6.82 19.21
CA ILE A 35 0.47 -8.25 19.51
C ILE A 35 0.81 -9.11 18.28
N ARG A 36 0.40 -8.67 17.08
CA ARG A 36 0.72 -9.34 15.82
C ARG A 36 2.21 -9.29 15.50
N LEU A 37 2.85 -8.13 15.67
CA LEU A 37 4.30 -7.95 15.43
C LEU A 37 5.13 -8.79 16.41
N PHE A 38 4.76 -8.77 17.69
CA PHE A 38 5.38 -9.58 18.73
C PHE A 38 5.20 -11.07 18.44
N GLY A 39 3.99 -11.49 18.06
CA GLY A 39 3.71 -12.87 17.66
C GLY A 39 4.56 -13.33 16.47
N GLY A 40 4.78 -12.47 15.48
CA GLY A 40 5.69 -12.73 14.38
C GLY A 40 7.16 -12.85 14.80
N HIS A 41 7.60 -12.02 15.75
CA HIS A 41 8.96 -12.06 16.28
C HIS A 41 9.22 -13.33 17.10
N LEU A 42 8.28 -13.70 17.98
CA LEU A 42 8.36 -14.92 18.78
C LEU A 42 8.46 -16.17 17.90
N LYS A 43 7.59 -16.28 16.89
CA LYS A 43 7.62 -17.43 15.96
C LYS A 43 8.93 -17.58 15.18
N ARG A 44 9.66 -16.49 14.96
CA ARG A 44 10.92 -16.49 14.19
C ARG A 44 12.14 -16.72 15.07
N ASN A 45 12.13 -16.19 16.28
CA ASN A 45 13.35 -16.07 17.11
C ASN A 45 13.31 -16.89 18.39
N VAL A 46 12.15 -17.39 18.80
CA VAL A 46 11.99 -18.19 20.02
C VAL A 46 11.58 -19.61 19.63
N PRO A 47 12.53 -20.57 19.62
CA PRO A 47 12.27 -21.93 19.17
C PRO A 47 11.42 -22.74 20.15
N ASP A 48 11.46 -22.43 21.45
CA ASP A 48 10.59 -23.02 22.48
C ASP A 48 9.97 -21.92 23.35
N LEU A 49 8.64 -21.86 23.36
CA LEU A 49 7.88 -20.86 24.11
C LEU A 49 7.68 -21.23 25.59
N ASN A 50 8.04 -22.45 26.00
CA ASN A 50 8.06 -22.82 27.43
C ASN A 50 9.06 -21.99 28.24
N ILE A 51 10.04 -21.35 27.58
CA ILE A 51 10.97 -20.42 28.21
C ILE A 51 10.25 -19.28 28.96
N PHE A 52 9.06 -18.86 28.49
CA PHE A 52 8.27 -17.83 29.18
C PHE A 52 7.66 -18.32 30.50
N ASN A 53 7.42 -19.62 30.66
CA ASN A 53 7.00 -20.17 31.95
C ASN A 53 8.17 -20.15 32.96
N THR A 54 9.39 -20.41 32.50
CA THR A 54 10.60 -20.38 33.32
C THR A 54 10.95 -18.97 33.80
N TYR A 55 10.76 -17.95 32.96
CA TYR A 55 11.10 -16.54 33.27
C TYR A 55 9.86 -15.66 33.44
N ARG A 56 8.78 -16.21 34.03
CA ARG A 56 7.47 -15.57 34.09
C ARG A 56 7.49 -14.19 34.78
N THR A 57 8.42 -13.97 35.72
CA THR A 57 8.62 -12.70 36.43
C THR A 57 9.13 -11.58 35.52
N ASN A 58 9.85 -11.91 34.45
CA ASN A 58 10.53 -10.95 33.58
C ASN A 58 9.69 -10.57 32.34
N ILE A 59 8.52 -11.20 32.16
CA ILE A 59 7.62 -10.97 31.04
C ILE A 59 7.19 -9.49 30.93
N PRO A 60 6.81 -8.77 32.01
CA PRO A 60 6.41 -7.37 31.91
C PRO A 60 7.51 -6.46 31.35
N GLU A 61 8.74 -6.59 31.84
CA GLU A 61 9.88 -5.79 31.39
C GLU A 61 10.27 -6.13 29.95
N LEU A 62 10.29 -7.42 29.60
CA LEU A 62 10.57 -7.87 28.24
C LEU A 62 9.54 -7.32 27.24
N LEU A 63 8.25 -7.32 27.59
CA LEU A 63 7.21 -6.72 26.75
C LEU A 63 7.37 -5.21 26.63
N LEU A 64 7.68 -4.52 27.73
CA LEU A 64 7.94 -3.08 27.71
C LEU A 64 9.15 -2.73 26.83
N SER A 65 10.26 -3.45 26.97
CA SER A 65 11.46 -3.25 26.14
C SER A 65 11.21 -3.57 24.67
N PHE A 66 10.44 -4.62 24.37
CA PHE A 66 10.05 -4.93 22.99
C PHE A 66 9.18 -3.81 22.39
N VAL A 67 8.22 -3.29 23.14
CA VAL A 67 7.36 -2.18 22.72
C VAL A 67 8.17 -0.90 22.50
N GLN A 68 9.12 -0.59 23.40
CA GLN A 68 10.04 0.54 23.27
C GLN A 68 10.96 0.40 22.06
N ALA A 69 11.53 -0.78 21.82
CA ALA A 69 12.34 -1.06 20.63
C ALA A 69 11.51 -0.99 19.34
N SER A 70 10.24 -1.40 19.44
CA SER A 70 9.26 -1.30 18.36
C SER A 70 8.72 0.12 18.16
N ARG A 71 8.98 1.07 19.06
CA ARG A 71 8.54 2.47 18.92
C ARG A 71 9.17 3.16 17.72
N LYS A 72 10.45 2.89 17.39
CA LYS A 72 11.11 3.36 16.14
C LYS A 72 10.42 2.92 14.85
N ASN A 73 9.50 1.98 15.00
CA ASN A 73 8.79 1.28 13.98
C ASN A 73 7.31 1.77 13.90
N PHE A 74 6.83 2.57 14.86
CA PHE A 74 5.52 3.22 14.79
C PHE A 74 5.70 4.72 14.58
N PRO A 75 4.98 5.34 13.62
CA PRO A 75 4.96 6.80 13.54
C PRO A 75 4.30 7.36 14.80
N GLU A 76 4.94 8.35 15.42
CA GLU A 76 4.40 9.09 16.56
C GLU A 76 3.23 10.00 16.11
N PRO A 77 2.25 10.29 16.97
CA PRO A 77 1.30 11.36 16.71
C PRO A 77 2.05 12.66 16.37
N GLY A 78 1.74 13.23 15.21
CA GLY A 78 2.45 14.41 14.69
C GLY A 78 3.63 14.10 13.77
N ASP A 79 4.05 12.85 13.60
CA ASP A 79 5.09 12.55 12.63
C ASP A 79 4.61 12.85 11.21
N ALA A 80 5.49 13.50 10.43
CA ALA A 80 5.29 13.75 9.00
C ALA A 80 5.47 12.46 8.15
N PHE A 81 4.94 11.33 8.63
CA PHE A 81 5.12 10.00 8.04
C PHE A 81 4.67 9.96 6.58
N GLY A 82 3.57 10.64 6.22
CA GLY A 82 3.11 10.73 4.83
C GLY A 82 4.13 11.40 3.89
N ILE A 83 4.82 12.44 4.38
CA ILE A 83 5.88 13.13 3.61
C ILE A 83 7.10 12.21 3.47
N GLN A 84 7.55 11.61 4.58
CA GLN A 84 8.68 10.68 4.57
C GLN A 84 8.43 9.44 3.71
N LEU A 85 7.19 8.92 3.72
CA LEU A 85 6.74 7.84 2.85
C LEU A 85 6.86 8.25 1.38
N THR A 86 6.32 9.42 1.02
CA THR A 86 6.38 9.94 -0.35
C THR A 86 7.83 10.05 -0.81
N CYS A 87 8.72 10.64 -0.01
CA CYS A 87 10.14 10.76 -0.33
C CYS A 87 10.84 9.41 -0.51
N ARG A 88 10.54 8.40 0.32
CA ARG A 88 11.15 7.06 0.21
C ARG A 88 10.74 6.36 -1.07
N ILE A 89 9.47 6.47 -1.44
CA ILE A 89 8.93 5.87 -2.66
C ILE A 89 9.52 6.56 -3.89
N THR A 90 9.49 7.89 -3.95
CA THR A 90 9.98 8.64 -5.12
C THR A 90 11.50 8.55 -5.29
N LYS A 91 12.26 8.45 -4.19
CA LYS A 91 13.72 8.25 -4.24
C LYS A 91 14.09 6.95 -4.94
N ASN A 92 13.39 5.85 -4.66
CA ASN A 92 13.62 4.57 -5.33
C ASN A 92 13.31 4.65 -6.84
N ASP A 93 12.20 5.28 -7.20
CA ASP A 93 11.80 5.45 -8.61
C ASP A 93 12.78 6.37 -9.36
N THR A 94 13.27 7.43 -8.72
CA THR A 94 14.24 8.37 -9.29
C THR A 94 15.59 7.68 -9.50
N GLN A 95 16.07 6.91 -8.52
CA GLN A 95 17.30 6.14 -8.67
C GLN A 95 17.17 5.10 -9.80
N SER A 96 16.06 4.36 -9.85
CA SER A 96 15.82 3.40 -10.93
C SER A 96 15.77 4.08 -12.30
N THR A 97 15.22 5.29 -12.39
CA THR A 97 15.16 6.06 -13.63
C THR A 97 16.54 6.56 -14.04
N LEU A 98 17.33 7.08 -13.10
CA LEU A 98 18.70 7.54 -13.34
C LEU A 98 19.60 6.38 -13.77
N ASP A 99 19.51 5.24 -13.08
CA ASP A 99 20.22 4.02 -13.45
C ASP A 99 19.84 3.58 -14.87
N SER A 100 18.55 3.63 -15.23
CA SER A 100 18.08 3.23 -16.57
C SER A 100 18.56 4.16 -17.69
N LYS A 101 18.78 5.46 -17.40
CA LYS A 101 19.21 6.46 -18.40
C LYS A 101 20.73 6.56 -18.53
N HIS A 102 21.47 6.34 -17.44
CA HIS A 102 22.91 6.59 -17.38
C HIS A 102 23.77 5.33 -17.30
N LEU A 103 23.21 4.20 -16.84
CA LEU A 103 23.88 2.89 -16.86
C LEU A 103 23.26 2.04 -17.95
N GLY A 104 23.53 2.37 -19.22
CA GLY A 104 23.09 1.63 -20.40
C GLY A 104 23.64 0.19 -20.51
N SER A 105 24.19 -0.38 -19.44
CA SER A 105 24.95 -1.64 -19.40
C SER A 105 24.47 -2.65 -18.35
N ARG A 106 23.21 -2.59 -17.89
CA ARG A 106 22.62 -3.72 -17.15
C ARG A 106 21.71 -4.51 -18.08
N GLU A 107 22.29 -5.52 -18.71
CA GLU A 107 21.67 -6.63 -19.46
C GLU A 107 20.50 -6.19 -20.35
N GLN A 108 20.61 -6.33 -21.67
CA GLN A 108 19.44 -6.30 -22.56
C GLN A 108 18.45 -7.38 -22.10
N CYS A 109 17.60 -7.03 -21.14
CA CYS A 109 16.59 -7.90 -20.58
C CYS A 109 15.58 -8.00 -21.71
N VAL A 110 15.75 -9.06 -22.50
CA VAL A 110 15.02 -9.31 -23.73
C VAL A 110 13.56 -8.94 -23.51
N GLN A 111 13.10 -7.85 -24.12
CA GLN A 111 11.78 -7.32 -23.83
C GLN A 111 10.70 -8.15 -24.54
N TYR A 112 9.46 -8.00 -24.10
CA TYR A 112 8.32 -8.49 -24.86
C TYR A 112 8.15 -7.61 -26.11
N ASN A 113 8.12 -8.25 -27.28
CA ASN A 113 8.01 -7.54 -28.55
C ASN A 113 6.54 -7.48 -28.97
N VAL A 114 5.75 -6.56 -28.40
CA VAL A 114 4.30 -6.46 -28.62
C VAL A 114 3.83 -5.01 -28.81
N VAL A 115 2.58 -4.84 -29.22
CA VAL A 115 1.95 -3.51 -29.35
C VAL A 115 1.92 -2.76 -28.03
N LYS A 116 2.00 -1.41 -28.08
CA LYS A 116 2.10 -0.52 -26.91
C LYS A 116 1.02 -0.76 -25.84
N SER A 117 -0.22 -1.02 -26.25
CA SER A 117 -1.35 -1.25 -25.33
C SER A 117 -1.19 -2.52 -24.50
N LEU A 118 -0.68 -3.60 -25.10
CA LEU A 118 -0.39 -4.84 -24.40
C LEU A 118 0.89 -4.71 -23.56
N GLN A 119 1.91 -4.02 -24.10
CA GLN A 119 3.14 -3.73 -23.37
C GLN A 119 2.85 -2.99 -22.06
N TYR A 120 1.96 -2.00 -22.10
CA TYR A 120 1.51 -1.27 -20.91
C TYR A 120 0.88 -2.20 -19.87
N GLU A 121 -0.03 -3.09 -20.27
CA GLU A 121 -0.64 -4.05 -19.33
C GLU A 121 0.38 -5.06 -18.78
N ILE A 122 1.39 -5.46 -19.56
CA ILE A 122 2.47 -6.35 -19.08
C ILE A 122 3.34 -5.63 -18.05
N GLN A 123 3.64 -4.36 -18.28
CA GLN A 123 4.41 -3.50 -17.38
C GLN A 123 3.55 -2.87 -16.27
N LEU A 124 2.24 -3.13 -16.28
CA LEU A 124 1.37 -2.57 -15.26
C LEU A 124 1.78 -3.14 -13.90
N PHE A 125 1.93 -2.23 -12.94
CA PHE A 125 2.49 -2.53 -11.64
C PHE A 125 3.93 -3.08 -11.67
N SER A 126 4.75 -2.76 -12.67
CA SER A 126 6.21 -2.96 -12.59
C SER A 126 6.93 -1.81 -11.88
N THR A 127 6.31 -0.64 -11.75
CA THR A 127 6.84 0.56 -11.10
C THR A 127 5.89 1.07 -10.03
N SER A 128 6.44 1.71 -9.00
CA SER A 128 5.70 2.27 -7.86
C SER A 128 4.66 3.29 -8.35
N ALA A 129 5.03 4.12 -9.33
CA ALA A 129 4.16 5.09 -9.99
C ALA A 129 2.80 4.52 -10.46
N HIS A 130 2.79 3.31 -11.05
CA HIS A 130 1.56 2.72 -11.59
C HIS A 130 0.51 2.34 -10.53
N ILE A 131 0.93 2.14 -9.27
CA ILE A 131 0.01 1.91 -8.15
C ILE A 131 -0.81 3.17 -7.86
N PHE A 132 -0.20 4.34 -8.04
CA PHE A 132 -0.78 5.62 -7.63
C PHE A 132 -1.84 6.15 -8.57
N GLU A 133 -1.72 5.89 -9.87
CA GLU A 133 -2.55 6.56 -10.87
C GLU A 133 -3.94 5.93 -11.10
N LEU A 134 -4.22 4.73 -10.56
CA LEU A 134 -5.45 3.95 -10.79
C LEU A 134 -5.97 4.08 -12.25
N ALA A 135 -5.07 3.87 -13.22
CA ALA A 135 -5.28 4.25 -14.62
C ALA A 135 -6.68 3.92 -15.18
N THR A 136 -7.33 4.90 -15.82
CA THR A 136 -8.78 4.92 -15.99
C THR A 136 -9.32 4.30 -17.27
N LYS A 137 -8.49 4.15 -18.32
CA LYS A 137 -8.87 3.55 -19.61
C LYS A 137 -7.86 2.45 -19.96
N ARG A 138 -8.33 1.21 -20.05
CA ARG A 138 -7.49 0.06 -20.38
C ARG A 138 -8.19 -0.82 -21.42
N THR A 139 -7.42 -1.25 -22.42
CA THR A 139 -7.86 -2.21 -23.43
C THR A 139 -7.76 -3.64 -22.91
N PHE A 140 -6.81 -3.90 -22.01
CA PHE A 140 -6.55 -5.19 -21.42
C PHE A 140 -6.75 -5.16 -19.91
N SER A 141 -6.97 -6.32 -19.33
CA SER A 141 -6.98 -6.58 -17.89
C SER A 141 -6.29 -7.91 -17.64
N SER A 142 -5.87 -8.16 -16.40
CA SER A 142 -5.18 -9.40 -16.09
C SER A 142 -5.46 -9.94 -14.70
N VAL A 143 -5.32 -11.27 -14.62
CA VAL A 143 -5.36 -12.04 -13.37
C VAL A 143 -3.95 -12.55 -13.09
N LEU A 144 -3.46 -12.30 -11.88
CA LEU A 144 -2.20 -12.86 -11.39
C LEU A 144 -2.48 -14.18 -10.70
N VAL A 145 -1.77 -15.23 -11.13
CA VAL A 145 -1.89 -16.56 -10.54
C VAL A 145 -0.52 -17.07 -10.09
N ARG A 146 -0.51 -17.86 -9.02
CA ARG A 146 0.69 -18.51 -8.47
C ARG A 146 0.58 -20.03 -8.55
N ASN A 147 1.70 -20.72 -8.41
CA ASN A 147 1.76 -22.19 -8.33
C ASN A 147 1.14 -22.90 -9.56
N TYR A 148 1.14 -22.22 -10.70
CA TYR A 148 0.79 -22.79 -12.00
C TYR A 148 2.05 -22.89 -12.84
N THR A 149 2.15 -23.97 -13.61
CA THR A 149 3.10 -24.03 -14.72
C THR A 149 2.45 -23.48 -15.99
N VAL A 150 3.25 -22.93 -16.91
CA VAL A 150 2.75 -22.47 -18.21
C VAL A 150 2.08 -23.62 -18.97
N LYS A 151 2.66 -24.83 -18.91
CA LYS A 151 2.11 -26.04 -19.54
C LYS A 151 0.75 -26.41 -18.96
N GLU A 152 0.59 -26.34 -17.64
CA GLU A 152 -0.71 -26.59 -16.98
C GLU A 152 -1.76 -25.58 -17.44
N LEU A 153 -1.42 -24.29 -17.49
CA LEU A 153 -2.36 -23.26 -17.93
C LEU A 153 -2.74 -23.41 -19.40
N LEU A 154 -1.79 -23.73 -20.29
CA LEU A 154 -2.09 -24.00 -21.71
C LEU A 154 -2.99 -25.23 -21.90
N HIS A 155 -2.92 -26.21 -21.00
CA HIS A 155 -3.82 -27.36 -21.03
C HIS A 155 -5.24 -27.01 -20.54
N ARG A 156 -5.34 -26.23 -19.45
CA ARG A 156 -6.64 -25.78 -18.89
C ARG A 156 -7.33 -24.72 -19.77
N LEU A 157 -6.53 -23.89 -20.45
CA LEU A 157 -6.98 -22.78 -21.29
C LEU A 157 -6.48 -23.00 -22.72
N PRO A 158 -7.19 -23.80 -23.53
CA PRO A 158 -6.74 -24.13 -24.89
C PRO A 158 -6.70 -22.91 -25.83
N GLU A 159 -7.44 -21.84 -25.50
CA GLU A 159 -7.45 -20.57 -26.24
C GLU A 159 -6.38 -19.58 -25.73
N ALA A 160 -5.43 -20.05 -24.89
CA ALA A 160 -4.35 -19.24 -24.38
C ALA A 160 -3.07 -19.37 -25.23
N GLY A 161 -2.38 -18.24 -25.41
CA GLY A 161 -1.06 -18.18 -26.01
C GLY A 161 -0.03 -17.79 -24.97
N TYR A 162 1.15 -18.42 -24.98
CA TYR A 162 2.26 -18.05 -24.12
C TYR A 162 3.17 -17.03 -24.80
N LEU A 163 3.37 -15.90 -24.14
CA LEU A 163 4.25 -14.83 -24.62
C LEU A 163 5.64 -15.00 -24.02
N GLU A 164 6.62 -15.24 -24.89
CA GLU A 164 8.03 -15.38 -24.53
C GLU A 164 8.80 -14.09 -24.88
N ARG A 165 9.84 -13.81 -24.10
CA ARG A 165 10.73 -12.66 -24.31
C ARG A 165 11.58 -12.89 -25.56
N GLY A 166 11.68 -11.89 -26.43
CA GLY A 166 12.54 -11.92 -27.63
C GLY A 166 12.00 -12.73 -28.80
N GLN A 167 10.78 -13.26 -28.69
CA GLN A 167 10.10 -13.93 -29.78
C GLN A 167 9.56 -12.92 -30.81
N PRO A 168 9.12 -13.41 -32.01
CA PRO A 168 8.68 -12.54 -33.09
C PRO A 168 7.61 -11.54 -32.67
N PHE A 169 7.64 -10.35 -33.27
CA PHE A 169 6.76 -9.26 -32.94
C PHE A 169 5.28 -9.68 -32.94
N ASN A 170 4.61 -9.41 -31.83
CA ASN A 170 3.17 -9.61 -31.63
C ASN A 170 2.70 -11.05 -31.86
N LYS A 171 3.53 -12.05 -31.50
CA LYS A 171 3.18 -13.47 -31.56
C LYS A 171 3.29 -14.18 -30.21
N CYS A 172 2.41 -15.16 -29.99
CA CYS A 172 2.42 -16.07 -28.86
C CYS A 172 2.56 -17.51 -29.33
N ARG A 173 3.09 -18.36 -28.44
CA ARG A 173 3.23 -19.79 -28.65
C ARG A 173 2.00 -20.54 -28.13
N ASP A 174 1.39 -21.38 -28.95
CA ASP A 174 0.26 -22.24 -28.54
C ASP A 174 0.74 -23.44 -27.69
N GLY A 175 -0.21 -24.22 -27.15
CA GLY A 175 0.08 -25.44 -26.38
C GLY A 175 0.82 -26.54 -27.17
N ARG A 176 0.89 -26.44 -28.52
CA ARG A 176 1.61 -27.36 -29.40
C ARG A 176 2.98 -26.82 -29.82
N GLY A 177 3.34 -25.62 -29.37
CA GLY A 177 4.61 -24.99 -29.62
C GLY A 177 4.70 -24.12 -30.88
N ARG A 178 3.59 -23.88 -31.58
CA ARG A 178 3.51 -23.08 -32.81
C ARG A 178 3.23 -21.61 -32.51
N TYR A 179 3.73 -20.71 -33.36
CA TYR A 179 3.54 -19.27 -33.20
C TYR A 179 2.34 -18.74 -33.99
N PHE A 180 1.45 -18.03 -33.30
CA PHE A 180 0.33 -17.31 -33.91
C PHE A 180 0.31 -15.86 -33.41
N TYR A 181 -0.42 -14.99 -34.12
CA TYR A 181 -0.60 -13.61 -33.67
C TYR A 181 -1.31 -13.57 -32.33
N VAL A 182 -0.96 -12.59 -31.51
CA VAL A 182 -1.58 -12.35 -30.20
C VAL A 182 -3.11 -12.23 -30.31
N SER A 183 -3.61 -11.61 -31.39
CA SER A 183 -5.05 -11.44 -31.67
C SER A 183 -5.81 -12.75 -31.88
N THR A 184 -5.12 -13.86 -32.14
CA THR A 184 -5.73 -15.19 -32.31
C THR A 184 -6.15 -15.80 -30.97
N PHE A 185 -5.55 -15.37 -29.85
CA PHE A 185 -5.78 -15.95 -28.53
C PHE A 185 -6.75 -15.09 -27.71
N LYS A 186 -7.58 -15.74 -26.89
CA LYS A 186 -8.43 -15.02 -25.91
C LYS A 186 -7.64 -14.63 -24.67
N TYR A 187 -6.66 -15.45 -24.29
CA TYR A 187 -5.83 -15.24 -23.11
C TYR A 187 -4.36 -15.22 -23.51
N ILE A 188 -3.59 -14.32 -22.89
CA ILE A 188 -2.15 -14.23 -23.10
C ILE A 188 -1.47 -14.52 -21.78
N LEU A 189 -0.65 -15.56 -21.73
CA LEU A 189 0.12 -15.95 -20.55
C LEU A 189 1.47 -15.25 -20.58
N VAL A 190 1.77 -14.52 -19.52
CA VAL A 190 3.04 -13.81 -19.34
C VAL A 190 3.67 -14.29 -18.05
N LYS A 191 4.77 -15.04 -18.17
CA LYS A 191 5.47 -15.61 -17.03
C LYS A 191 6.44 -14.60 -16.41
N ASP A 192 6.39 -14.48 -15.10
CA ASP A 192 7.36 -13.76 -14.27
C ASP A 192 8.03 -14.74 -13.28
N LYS A 193 8.95 -14.25 -12.43
CA LYS A 193 9.77 -15.09 -11.53
C LYS A 193 8.95 -16.02 -10.62
N HIS A 194 7.82 -15.55 -10.08
CA HIS A 194 7.03 -16.33 -9.10
C HIS A 194 5.54 -16.45 -9.45
N TRP A 195 5.10 -15.89 -10.57
CA TRP A 195 3.69 -15.87 -10.97
C TRP A 195 3.54 -15.88 -12.48
N ILE A 196 2.32 -16.16 -12.91
CA ILE A 196 1.90 -16.04 -14.31
C ILE A 196 0.78 -15.01 -14.35
N ARG A 197 0.93 -14.01 -15.22
CA ARG A 197 -0.10 -13.02 -15.52
C ARG A 197 -0.90 -13.53 -16.71
N ILE A 198 -2.22 -13.65 -16.54
CA ILE A 198 -3.16 -14.04 -17.58
C ILE A 198 -3.86 -12.76 -18.06
N VAL A 199 -3.49 -12.28 -19.23
CA VAL A 199 -4.04 -11.05 -19.82
C VAL A 199 -5.22 -11.40 -20.73
N PHE A 200 -6.29 -10.61 -20.66
CA PHE A 200 -7.53 -10.76 -21.43
C PHE A 200 -8.10 -9.38 -21.80
N CYS A 201 -9.00 -9.34 -22.80
CA CYS A 201 -9.59 -8.09 -23.29
C CYS A 201 -10.99 -7.84 -22.73
N PHE A 202 -11.86 -8.85 -22.72
CA PHE A 202 -13.27 -8.66 -22.43
C PHE A 202 -13.66 -9.21 -21.05
N LEU A 203 -14.55 -8.50 -20.37
CA LEU A 203 -15.03 -8.89 -19.05
C LEU A 203 -15.75 -10.25 -19.04
N ARG A 204 -16.40 -10.63 -20.14
CA ARG A 204 -17.02 -11.96 -20.30
C ARG A 204 -16.01 -13.09 -20.17
N ASP A 205 -14.77 -12.85 -20.60
CA ASP A 205 -13.69 -13.84 -20.59
C ASP A 205 -13.20 -14.07 -19.15
N LEU A 206 -13.34 -13.08 -18.26
CA LEU A 206 -13.01 -13.24 -16.84
C LEU A 206 -13.90 -14.30 -16.17
N ASN A 207 -15.21 -14.28 -16.43
CA ASN A 207 -16.12 -15.28 -15.85
C ASN A 207 -15.78 -16.70 -16.33
N TYR A 208 -15.40 -16.84 -17.60
CA TYR A 208 -14.94 -18.12 -18.13
C TYR A 208 -13.62 -18.53 -17.48
N LEU A 209 -12.64 -17.64 -17.44
CA LEU A 209 -11.33 -17.86 -16.82
C LEU A 209 -11.45 -18.35 -15.37
N LEU A 210 -12.30 -17.71 -14.55
CA LEU A 210 -12.50 -18.06 -13.15
C LEU A 210 -13.07 -19.48 -12.93
N ARG A 211 -13.72 -20.09 -13.93
CA ARG A 211 -14.21 -21.48 -13.84
C ARG A 211 -13.10 -22.52 -14.01
N TYR A 212 -12.03 -22.18 -14.72
CA TYR A 212 -10.92 -23.10 -15.01
C TYR A 212 -9.72 -22.91 -14.08
N LEU A 213 -9.70 -21.81 -13.32
CA LEU A 213 -8.70 -21.51 -12.32
C LEU A 213 -9.16 -21.96 -10.92
N ASP A 214 -8.18 -22.38 -10.13
CA ASP A 214 -8.35 -22.63 -8.69
C ASP A 214 -8.30 -21.28 -7.95
N ALA A 215 -9.36 -20.95 -7.25
CA ALA A 215 -9.49 -19.70 -6.51
C ALA A 215 -8.36 -19.50 -5.48
N THR A 216 -7.82 -20.57 -4.89
CA THR A 216 -6.73 -20.49 -3.89
C THR A 216 -5.38 -20.08 -4.49
N ARG A 217 -5.25 -20.21 -5.81
CA ARG A 217 -4.06 -19.87 -6.60
C ARG A 217 -4.18 -18.52 -7.29
N ILE A 218 -5.35 -17.88 -7.24
CA ILE A 218 -5.54 -16.51 -7.69
C ILE A 218 -4.95 -15.57 -6.65
N VAL A 219 -4.12 -14.65 -7.12
CA VAL A 219 -3.35 -13.75 -6.27
C VAL A 219 -4.00 -12.36 -6.24
N ALA A 220 -4.23 -11.78 -7.41
CA ALA A 220 -4.82 -10.46 -7.56
C ALA A 220 -5.34 -10.21 -8.98
N PHE A 221 -6.20 -9.22 -9.11
CA PHE A 221 -6.76 -8.71 -10.36
C PHE A 221 -6.20 -7.31 -10.64
N THR A 222 -5.78 -7.02 -11.86
CA THR A 222 -5.29 -5.68 -12.21
C THR A 222 -6.40 -4.66 -12.43
N ASP A 223 -7.62 -5.11 -12.77
CA ASP A 223 -8.81 -4.26 -12.84
C ASP A 223 -9.40 -4.01 -11.45
N ILE A 224 -8.76 -3.09 -10.73
CA ILE A 224 -9.11 -2.68 -9.38
C ILE A 224 -10.48 -1.99 -9.28
N LYS A 225 -10.97 -1.38 -10.38
CA LYS A 225 -12.29 -0.75 -10.43
C LYS A 225 -13.38 -1.81 -10.46
N TYR A 226 -13.17 -2.85 -11.26
CA TYR A 226 -14.09 -3.98 -11.30
C TYR A 226 -14.19 -4.68 -9.94
N VAL A 227 -13.05 -4.94 -9.29
CA VAL A 227 -13.01 -5.51 -7.94
C VAL A 227 -13.80 -4.66 -6.95
N PHE A 228 -13.60 -3.33 -6.94
CA PHE A 228 -14.37 -2.44 -6.07
C PHE A 228 -15.86 -2.51 -6.37
N LYS A 229 -16.26 -2.43 -7.64
CA LYS A 229 -17.68 -2.42 -8.05
C LYS A 229 -18.41 -3.73 -7.72
N LYS A 230 -17.72 -4.87 -7.80
CA LYS A 230 -18.33 -6.20 -7.59
C LYS A 230 -18.18 -6.74 -6.17
N CYS A 231 -17.06 -6.45 -5.53
CA CYS A 231 -16.67 -7.08 -4.27
C CYS A 231 -16.52 -6.06 -3.12
N GLY A 232 -16.67 -4.76 -3.40
CA GLY A 232 -16.62 -3.69 -2.40
C GLY A 232 -15.19 -3.26 -2.01
N ILE A 233 -15.14 -2.28 -1.09
CA ILE A 233 -13.90 -1.59 -0.70
C ILE A 233 -12.90 -2.50 0.02
N LEU A 234 -13.36 -3.47 0.81
CA LEU A 234 -12.49 -4.40 1.54
C LEU A 234 -11.73 -5.31 0.57
N CYS A 235 -12.44 -5.90 -0.41
CA CYS A 235 -11.80 -6.74 -1.43
C CYS A 235 -10.85 -5.92 -2.31
N HIS A 236 -11.21 -4.68 -2.63
CA HIS A 236 -10.32 -3.75 -3.33
C HIS A 236 -9.03 -3.49 -2.54
N PHE A 237 -9.13 -3.20 -1.25
CA PHE A 237 -7.97 -2.98 -0.37
C PHE A 237 -7.03 -4.19 -0.34
N PHE A 238 -7.54 -5.40 -0.13
CA PHE A 238 -6.71 -6.61 -0.09
C PHE A 238 -6.12 -6.94 -1.46
N ASN A 239 -6.87 -6.75 -2.54
CA ASN A 239 -6.37 -6.93 -3.89
C ASN A 239 -5.21 -5.97 -4.20
N LEU A 240 -5.36 -4.70 -3.83
CA LEU A 240 -4.30 -3.70 -3.97
C LEU A 240 -3.10 -4.05 -3.09
N LEU A 241 -3.31 -4.45 -1.84
CA LEU A 241 -2.24 -4.86 -0.93
C LEU A 241 -1.40 -5.98 -1.57
N GLN A 242 -2.04 -6.98 -2.17
CA GLN A 242 -1.35 -8.04 -2.91
C GLN A 242 -0.55 -7.43 -4.08
N LEU A 243 -1.18 -6.65 -4.97
CA LEU A 243 -0.50 -6.00 -6.10
C LEU A 243 0.76 -5.20 -5.68
N VAL A 244 0.67 -4.45 -4.58
CA VAL A 244 1.76 -3.60 -4.07
C VAL A 244 2.83 -4.43 -3.37
N LEU A 245 2.47 -5.48 -2.61
CA LEU A 245 3.43 -6.43 -2.02
C LEU A 245 4.35 -7.05 -3.09
N PHE A 246 3.86 -7.24 -4.31
CA PHE A 246 4.67 -7.80 -5.41
C PHE A 246 5.70 -6.84 -6.00
N GLN A 247 5.60 -5.54 -5.73
CA GLN A 247 6.49 -4.54 -6.32
C GLN A 247 7.85 -4.36 -5.62
N ARG A 248 8.24 -5.28 -4.72
CA ARG A 248 9.48 -5.15 -3.93
C ARG A 248 9.58 -3.83 -3.17
N PHE A 249 8.47 -3.34 -2.62
CA PHE A 249 8.58 -2.34 -1.58
C PHE A 249 9.32 -2.98 -0.40
N ASN A 250 10.46 -2.41 -0.02
CA ASN A 250 11.30 -2.94 1.05
C ASN A 250 10.64 -2.87 2.44
N ASN A 251 9.47 -2.23 2.56
CA ASN A 251 8.80 -1.98 3.83
C ASN A 251 7.28 -2.16 3.72
N GLU A 252 6.74 -3.18 4.38
CA GLU A 252 5.31 -3.50 4.41
C GLU A 252 4.43 -2.36 4.94
N ARG A 253 4.95 -1.47 5.80
CA ARG A 253 4.18 -0.33 6.34
C ARG A 253 3.87 0.71 5.28
N ASP A 254 4.78 0.88 4.33
CA ASP A 254 4.65 1.87 3.27
C ASP A 254 3.52 1.45 2.32
N ILE A 255 3.48 0.16 1.99
CA ILE A 255 2.46 -0.52 1.20
C ILE A 255 1.07 -0.36 1.83
N VAL A 256 0.94 -0.70 3.12
CA VAL A 256 -0.34 -0.60 3.84
C VAL A 256 -0.83 0.84 3.90
N THR A 257 0.08 1.80 4.07
CA THR A 257 -0.28 3.22 4.16
C THR A 257 -0.79 3.76 2.82
N VAL A 258 -0.13 3.40 1.71
CA VAL A 258 -0.61 3.73 0.36
C VAL A 258 -2.01 3.15 0.12
N CYS A 259 -2.20 1.87 0.43
CA CYS A 259 -3.49 1.21 0.23
C CYS A 259 -4.58 1.85 1.09
N LYS A 260 -4.26 2.20 2.35
CA LYS A 260 -5.18 2.91 3.26
C LYS A 260 -5.57 4.26 2.69
N TYR A 261 -4.61 5.01 2.16
CA TYR A 261 -4.88 6.33 1.59
C TYR A 261 -5.87 6.25 0.43
N GLN A 262 -5.64 5.33 -0.51
CA GLN A 262 -6.51 5.16 -1.67
C GLN A 262 -7.92 4.70 -1.29
N CYS A 263 -8.10 4.07 -0.13
CA CYS A 263 -9.39 3.59 0.35
C CYS A 263 -10.05 4.48 1.42
N LYS A 264 -9.37 5.54 1.88
CA LYS A 264 -9.73 6.27 3.12
C LYS A 264 -11.14 6.87 3.06
N SER A 265 -11.52 7.43 1.92
CA SER A 265 -12.82 8.05 1.69
C SER A 265 -13.97 7.06 1.44
N GLY A 266 -13.71 5.74 1.55
CA GLY A 266 -14.65 4.69 1.16
C GLY A 266 -14.78 4.50 -0.36
N GLN A 267 -14.07 5.30 -1.16
CA GLN A 267 -13.97 5.15 -2.61
C GLN A 267 -12.49 5.11 -3.04
N PRO A 268 -12.12 4.30 -4.06
CA PRO A 268 -10.77 4.29 -4.60
C PRO A 268 -10.39 5.64 -5.21
N LEU A 269 -9.50 6.38 -4.57
CA LEU A 269 -9.00 7.67 -5.05
C LEU A 269 -7.56 7.54 -5.57
N PRO A 270 -7.28 7.93 -6.83
CA PRO A 270 -5.91 7.94 -7.34
C PRO A 270 -5.08 9.04 -6.66
N LEU A 271 -3.76 8.88 -6.58
CA LEU A 271 -2.86 9.94 -6.12
C LEU A 271 -2.50 10.85 -7.29
N ASN A 272 -3.50 11.52 -7.86
CA ASN A 272 -3.32 12.51 -8.89
C ASN A 272 -4.31 13.66 -8.68
N ARG A 273 -4.28 14.65 -9.58
CA ARG A 273 -5.17 15.82 -9.54
C ARG A 273 -6.64 15.45 -9.38
N ASP A 274 -7.09 14.43 -10.09
CA ASP A 274 -8.51 14.03 -10.09
C ASP A 274 -8.90 13.37 -8.76
N GLY A 275 -8.01 12.59 -8.16
CA GLY A 275 -8.25 12.00 -6.84
C GLY A 275 -8.19 13.03 -5.70
N LEU A 276 -7.26 13.99 -5.77
CA LEU A 276 -7.18 15.10 -4.83
C LEU A 276 -8.47 15.95 -4.89
N ALA A 277 -8.93 16.32 -6.08
CA ALA A 277 -10.12 17.13 -6.28
C ALA A 277 -11.45 16.46 -5.90
N ARG A 278 -11.45 15.12 -5.71
CA ARG A 278 -12.60 14.31 -5.29
C ARG A 278 -12.54 13.92 -3.80
N ASN A 279 -11.43 14.20 -3.13
CA ASN A 279 -11.28 13.88 -1.72
C ASN A 279 -11.96 14.97 -0.87
N SER A 280 -13.05 14.60 -0.20
CA SER A 280 -13.82 15.51 0.66
C SER A 280 -13.10 15.91 1.95
N GLU A 281 -12.06 15.18 2.35
CA GLU A 281 -11.28 15.47 3.56
C GLU A 281 -10.13 16.44 3.29
N ARG A 282 -9.96 16.89 2.04
CA ARG A 282 -8.82 17.71 1.61
C ARG A 282 -9.20 19.16 1.49
N SER A 283 -8.29 20.03 1.92
CA SER A 283 -8.50 21.47 1.87
C SER A 283 -8.60 21.93 0.40
N PRO A 284 -9.56 22.79 0.05
CA PRO A 284 -9.59 23.40 -1.28
C PRO A 284 -8.31 24.16 -1.64
N LEU A 285 -7.58 24.67 -0.63
CA LEU A 285 -6.28 25.30 -0.84
C LEU A 285 -5.22 24.29 -1.30
N GLU A 286 -5.22 23.06 -0.78
CA GLU A 286 -4.39 21.97 -1.31
C GLU A 286 -4.71 21.68 -2.78
N VAL A 287 -6.00 21.71 -3.16
CA VAL A 287 -6.43 21.50 -4.55
C VAL A 287 -5.97 22.65 -5.46
N LEU A 288 -6.01 23.90 -4.98
CA LEU A 288 -5.53 25.08 -5.71
C LEU A 288 -4.01 25.05 -5.92
N SER A 289 -3.26 24.66 -4.89
CA SER A 289 -1.79 24.67 -4.90
C SER A 289 -1.15 23.53 -5.68
N PHE A 290 -1.88 22.44 -5.97
CA PHE A 290 -1.33 21.29 -6.67
C PHE A 290 -1.23 21.50 -8.19
N GLU A 291 -2.36 21.65 -8.88
CA GLU A 291 -2.41 21.81 -10.35
C GLU A 291 -3.67 22.57 -10.81
N ALA A 292 -3.62 23.16 -12.01
CA ALA A 292 -4.74 23.86 -12.65
C ALA A 292 -5.40 24.97 -11.80
N PRO A 293 -4.61 25.93 -11.25
CA PRO A 293 -5.09 26.90 -10.25
C PRO A 293 -6.23 27.76 -10.78
N LYS A 294 -6.17 28.25 -12.03
CA LYS A 294 -7.24 29.08 -12.62
C LYS A 294 -8.59 28.35 -12.67
N LYS A 295 -8.58 27.07 -13.08
CA LYS A 295 -9.80 26.25 -13.17
C LYS A 295 -10.39 25.99 -11.77
N ASN A 296 -9.53 25.65 -10.81
CA ASN A 296 -9.95 25.36 -9.45
C ASN A 296 -10.45 26.63 -8.75
N PHE A 297 -9.83 27.79 -9.01
CA PHE A 297 -10.27 29.07 -8.46
C PHE A 297 -11.68 29.43 -8.94
N VAL A 298 -11.93 29.36 -10.25
CA VAL A 298 -13.28 29.57 -10.81
C VAL A 298 -14.30 28.61 -10.18
N ARG A 299 -13.95 27.32 -10.04
CA ARG A 299 -14.83 26.31 -9.43
C ARG A 299 -15.18 26.65 -7.97
N PHE A 300 -14.22 27.07 -7.16
CA PHE A 300 -14.47 27.37 -5.75
C PHE A 300 -15.19 28.70 -5.56
N SER A 301 -14.93 29.70 -6.41
CA SER A 301 -15.65 30.98 -6.39
C SER A 301 -17.12 30.87 -6.78
N THR A 302 -17.53 29.80 -7.48
CA THR A 302 -18.93 29.57 -7.88
C THR A 302 -19.69 28.61 -6.95
N MET A 303 -19.04 28.02 -5.93
CA MET A 303 -19.71 27.18 -4.94
C MET A 303 -20.51 28.03 -3.94
N GLN A 304 -21.75 27.61 -3.65
CA GLN A 304 -22.58 28.20 -2.59
C GLN A 304 -22.98 27.14 -1.54
N PRO A 305 -22.84 27.45 -0.23
CA PRO A 305 -22.21 28.66 0.32
C PRO A 305 -20.71 28.72 0.00
N SER A 306 -20.13 29.92 0.01
CA SER A 306 -18.69 30.08 -0.19
C SER A 306 -17.94 29.23 0.84
N PRO A 307 -17.00 28.38 0.40
CA PRO A 307 -16.31 27.50 1.32
C PRO A 307 -15.47 28.31 2.31
N THR A 308 -15.71 28.10 3.60
CA THR A 308 -14.77 28.53 4.65
C THR A 308 -13.58 27.57 4.62
N TYR A 309 -12.37 28.13 4.69
CA TYR A 309 -11.13 27.36 4.63
C TYR A 309 -10.53 27.25 6.04
N PRO A 310 -10.92 26.24 6.84
CA PRO A 310 -10.29 26.05 8.13
C PRO A 310 -8.82 25.67 7.92
N VAL A 311 -7.91 26.43 8.51
CA VAL A 311 -6.45 26.19 8.42
C VAL A 311 -6.11 24.97 9.27
N GLN A 312 -6.11 23.79 8.65
CA GLN A 312 -5.96 22.53 9.36
C GLN A 312 -4.79 21.70 8.85
N THR A 313 -4.53 21.73 7.54
CA THR A 313 -3.48 20.91 6.97
C THR A 313 -2.12 21.60 7.01
N SER A 314 -1.06 20.81 6.87
CA SER A 314 0.30 21.31 6.65
C SER A 314 0.36 22.37 5.54
N ALA A 315 -0.29 22.10 4.41
CA ALA A 315 -0.25 23.00 3.26
C ALA A 315 -0.95 24.33 3.53
N ASP A 316 -2.10 24.30 4.24
CA ASP A 316 -2.79 25.52 4.65
C ASP A 316 -1.90 26.38 5.54
N LYS A 317 -1.24 25.74 6.51
CA LYS A 317 -0.35 26.41 7.46
C LYS A 317 0.89 27.00 6.78
N ILE A 318 1.49 26.31 5.81
CA ILE A 318 2.57 26.86 4.97
C ILE A 318 2.11 28.14 4.29
N PHE A 319 0.93 28.10 3.65
CA PHE A 319 0.42 29.23 2.89
C PHE A 319 0.17 30.47 3.76
N PHE A 320 -0.37 30.26 4.97
CA PHE A 320 -0.65 31.35 5.92
C PHE A 320 0.52 31.68 6.86
N GLY A 321 1.68 31.04 6.72
CA GLY A 321 2.85 31.27 7.57
C GLY A 321 2.66 30.82 9.03
N GLN A 322 1.79 29.84 9.28
CA GLN A 322 1.53 29.30 10.62
C GLN A 322 2.42 28.10 10.94
N GLN A 323 2.66 27.85 12.23
CA GLN A 323 3.38 26.67 12.69
C GLN A 323 2.64 25.38 12.31
N PHE A 324 3.36 24.40 11.75
CA PHE A 324 2.83 23.10 11.34
C PHE A 324 2.26 22.30 12.51
N ASN A 325 1.35 21.37 12.20
CA ASN A 325 0.84 20.44 13.22
C ASN A 325 1.79 19.25 13.43
N GLU A 326 2.81 19.11 12.60
CA GLU A 326 3.74 17.99 12.60
C GLU A 326 4.96 18.26 13.49
N GLY A 327 5.50 17.21 14.09
CA GLY A 327 6.67 17.25 14.96
C GLY A 327 6.45 18.14 16.18
N THR A 328 7.32 19.14 16.35
CA THR A 328 7.34 20.03 17.53
C THR A 328 6.17 21.02 17.60
N GLY A 329 5.33 21.10 16.57
CA GLY A 329 4.09 21.90 16.57
C GLY A 329 2.83 21.12 16.91
N TYR A 330 2.95 19.83 17.27
CA TYR A 330 1.80 18.94 17.48
C TYR A 330 1.01 19.26 18.75
N HIS A 331 -0.17 19.88 18.62
CA HIS A 331 -1.23 20.02 19.66
C HIS A 331 -0.76 20.28 21.11
N PHE A 332 0.31 21.04 21.32
CA PHE A 332 0.63 21.62 22.61
C PHE A 332 1.07 23.06 22.44
N ALA A 333 0.71 23.90 23.40
CA ALA A 333 1.28 25.23 23.55
C ALA A 333 2.22 25.18 24.75
N LEU A 334 3.47 25.61 24.57
CA LEU A 334 4.35 25.87 25.68
C LEU A 334 3.87 27.16 26.35
N LEU A 335 3.18 27.00 27.46
CA LEU A 335 2.85 28.12 28.32
C LEU A 335 4.07 28.42 29.18
N PRO A 336 4.46 29.70 29.34
CA PRO A 336 5.45 30.05 30.35
C PRO A 336 4.95 29.54 31.70
N ALA A 337 5.86 29.01 32.52
CA ALA A 337 5.53 28.68 33.90
C ALA A 337 4.99 29.96 34.54
N SER A 338 3.66 30.04 34.73
CA SER A 338 3.09 31.06 35.58
C SER A 338 3.84 30.94 36.90
N LYS A 339 4.39 32.05 37.39
CA LYS A 339 4.99 32.10 38.72
C LYS A 339 4.00 31.40 39.65
N GLN A 340 4.35 30.19 40.10
CA GLN A 340 3.64 29.52 41.16
C GLN A 340 3.81 30.45 42.35
N THR A 341 2.85 31.34 42.59
CA THR A 341 2.69 31.93 43.89
C THR A 341 2.54 30.74 44.83
N PRO A 342 3.46 30.55 45.79
CA PRO A 342 3.23 29.54 46.81
C PRO A 342 1.92 29.93 47.48
N VAL A 343 0.94 29.02 47.45
CA VAL A 343 -0.22 29.14 48.32
C VAL A 343 0.33 29.00 49.73
N ALA A 344 0.55 30.14 50.38
CA ALA A 344 0.74 30.21 51.82
C ALA A 344 -0.57 29.72 52.44
N GLY A 345 -0.55 28.53 53.04
CA GLY A 345 -1.70 28.00 53.76
C GLY A 345 -1.84 26.48 53.67
N ALA A 346 -0.91 25.75 54.26
CA ALA A 346 -1.16 24.42 54.81
C ALA A 346 -0.29 24.27 56.06
N LEU A 347 -0.83 24.79 57.16
CA LEU A 347 -0.56 24.26 58.50
C LEU A 347 -1.55 23.12 58.75
#